data_AF-A0A4Q5RR87-F1
#
_entry.id   AF-A0A4Q5RR87-F1
#
_cell.length_a   1.000
_cell.length_b   1.000
_cell.length_c   1.000
_cell.angle_alpha   90.00
_cell.angle_beta   90.00
_cell.angle_gamma   90.00
#
_symmetry.space_group_name_H-M   'P 1'
#
loop_
_entity.id
_entity.type
_entity.pdbx_description
1 polymer ?
#
loop_
_entity_poly.entity_id
_entity_poly.type
_entity_poly.pdbx_seq_one_letter_code
_entity_poly.pdbx_strand_id
1 'polypeptide(L)'
;MHSQILSPVVALIAWTLLMLVWTMIVRIPAMKKAGIDLKLARGGRPGGLDGVIDEKAQWPAHNYIHLMEQPTLFYAVCFALALLGQGDGINAGFAWAYVGIRIVHSIVQATFNKISIRFALFMLSTLVLVGLTLHAGMAILHDKPEPITTVAGPL
;
A
#
# COMPACT_ATOMS: atom_id res chain seq x y z
N MET A 1 -13.77 21.31 5.25
CA MET A 1 -13.24 20.08 5.88
C MET A 1 -12.56 19.25 4.80
N HIS A 2 -11.50 18.51 5.11
CA HIS A 2 -10.86 17.59 4.15
C HIS A 2 -11.64 16.27 4.12
N SER A 3 -11.55 15.52 3.01
CA SER A 3 -12.22 14.23 2.89
C SER A 3 -11.62 13.19 3.84
N GLN A 4 -12.46 12.44 4.55
CA GLN A 4 -12.06 11.48 5.58
C GLN A 4 -11.21 10.32 5.04
N ILE A 5 -11.39 9.94 3.77
CA ILE A 5 -10.60 8.89 3.10
C ILE A 5 -9.10 9.25 2.96
N LEU A 6 -8.73 10.52 3.13
CA LEU A 6 -7.32 10.93 3.10
C LEU A 6 -6.56 10.46 4.35
N SER A 7 -7.22 10.32 5.50
CA SER A 7 -6.57 9.82 6.73
C SER A 7 -5.99 8.41 6.59
N PRO A 8 -6.73 7.39 6.09
CA PRO A 8 -6.16 6.05 5.87
C PRO A 8 -5.05 6.05 4.81
N VAL A 9 -5.09 6.93 3.80
CA VAL A 9 -3.98 7.09 2.84
C VAL A 9 -2.69 7.47 3.57
N VAL A 10 -2.73 8.52 4.39
CA VAL A 10 -1.57 8.98 5.16
C VAL A 10 -1.10 7.90 6.14
N ALA A 11 -2.03 7.21 6.80
CA ALA A 11 -1.72 6.13 7.73
C ALA A 11 -0.96 4.97 7.04
N LEU A 12 -1.39 4.55 5.84
CA LEU A 12 -0.71 3.48 5.11
C LEU A 12 0.65 3.91 4.59
N ILE A 13 0.80 5.17 4.15
CA ILE A 13 2.11 5.73 3.78
C ILE A 13 3.06 5.70 4.98
N ALA A 14 2.61 6.16 6.15
CA ALA A 14 3.41 6.11 7.38
C ALA A 14 3.80 4.67 7.74
N TRP A 15 2.88 3.72 7.62
CA TRP A 15 3.19 2.30 7.83
C TRP A 15 4.23 1.75 6.85
N THR A 16 4.14 2.11 5.57
CA THR A 16 5.12 1.73 4.55
C THR A 16 6.52 2.28 4.87
N LEU A 17 6.63 3.51 5.39
CA LEU A 17 7.89 4.07 5.85
C LEU A 17 8.44 3.34 7.08
N LEU A 18 7.59 2.93 8.02
CA LEU A 18 8.01 2.10 9.15
C LEU A 18 8.55 0.74 8.68
N MET A 19 7.90 0.10 7.70
CA MET A 19 8.38 -1.15 7.11
C MET A 19 9.72 -0.99 6.37
N LEU A 20 9.96 0.16 5.73
CA LEU A 20 11.27 0.49 5.16
C LEU A 20 12.36 0.52 6.23
N VAL A 21 12.09 1.23 7.34
CA VAL A 21 13.04 1.32 8.46
C VAL A 21 13.30 -0.06 9.05
N TRP A 22 12.26 -0.87 9.29
CA TRP A 22 12.41 -2.24 9.77
C TRP A 22 13.30 -3.07 8.83
N THR A 23 13.06 -3.00 7.53
CA THR A 23 13.89 -3.67 6.52
C THR A 23 15.37 -3.35 6.68
N MET A 24 15.71 -2.07 6.85
CA MET A 24 17.10 -1.64 7.03
C MET A 24 17.71 -2.14 8.33
N ILE A 25 16.95 -2.08 9.43
CA ILE A 25 17.39 -2.54 10.76
C ILE A 25 17.78 -4.01 10.74
N VAL A 26 17.03 -4.88 10.05
CA VAL A 26 17.31 -6.33 10.06
C VAL A 26 18.27 -6.78 8.95
N ARG A 27 18.21 -6.16 7.75
CA ARG A 27 19.03 -6.60 6.62
C ARG A 27 20.48 -6.17 6.73
N ILE A 28 20.75 -4.95 7.22
CA ILE A 28 22.13 -4.45 7.30
C ILE A 28 23.02 -5.36 8.17
N PRO A 29 22.61 -5.75 9.39
CA PRO A 29 23.38 -6.68 10.21
C PRO A 29 23.51 -8.07 9.56
N ALA A 30 22.44 -8.59 8.95
CA ALA A 30 22.45 -9.89 8.31
C ALA A 30 23.41 -9.95 7.10
N MET A 31 23.47 -8.89 6.29
CA MET A 31 24.45 -8.75 5.21
C MET A 31 25.89 -8.72 5.73
N LYS A 32 26.16 -7.95 6.80
CA LYS A 32 27.49 -7.91 7.43
C LYS A 32 27.89 -9.29 7.97
N LYS A 33 26.96 -10.02 8.59
CA LYS A 33 27.19 -11.38 9.09
C LYS A 33 27.49 -12.38 7.96
N ALA A 34 26.91 -12.17 6.79
CA ALA A 34 27.18 -12.95 5.58
C ALA A 34 28.48 -12.53 4.86
N GLY A 35 29.28 -11.62 5.44
CA GLY A 35 30.55 -11.17 4.86
C GLY A 35 30.41 -10.19 3.69
N ILE A 36 29.22 -9.61 3.48
CA ILE A 36 28.98 -8.64 2.41
C ILE A 36 29.56 -7.28 2.83
N ASP A 37 30.55 -6.80 2.10
CA ASP A 37 31.07 -5.43 2.28
C ASP A 37 30.11 -4.41 1.65
N LEU A 38 29.36 -3.71 2.50
CA LEU A 38 28.40 -2.69 2.08
C LEU A 38 29.03 -1.48 1.39
N LYS A 39 30.34 -1.22 1.57
CA LYS A 39 31.05 -0.12 0.90
C LYS A 39 31.40 -0.48 -0.54
N LEU A 40 31.65 -1.76 -0.81
CA LEU A 40 31.98 -2.28 -2.13
C LEU A 40 30.74 -2.80 -2.88
N ALA A 41 29.66 -3.10 -2.16
CA ALA A 41 28.39 -3.52 -2.74
C ALA A 41 27.87 -2.48 -3.74
N ARG A 42 27.61 -2.92 -4.97
CA ARG A 42 27.11 -2.08 -6.06
C ARG A 42 25.93 -2.74 -6.74
N GLY A 43 24.87 -1.96 -6.93
CA GLY A 43 23.63 -2.45 -7.52
C GLY A 43 22.94 -3.52 -6.68
N GLY A 44 21.80 -3.98 -7.18
CA GLY A 44 21.01 -5.03 -6.55
C GLY A 44 19.74 -5.25 -7.36
N ARG A 45 19.31 -6.50 -7.47
CA ARG A 45 18.00 -6.85 -8.02
C ARG A 45 17.06 -7.18 -6.86
N PRO A 46 15.74 -6.93 -6.98
CA PRO A 46 14.77 -7.50 -6.05
C PRO A 46 15.04 -9.00 -5.87
N GLY A 47 15.06 -9.48 -4.62
CA GLY A 47 15.36 -10.88 -4.28
C GLY A 47 16.82 -11.31 -4.35
N GLY A 48 17.77 -10.44 -4.74
CA GLY A 48 19.19 -10.81 -4.88
C GLY A 48 19.91 -11.23 -3.59
N LEU A 49 19.25 -11.14 -2.42
CA LEU A 49 19.78 -11.63 -1.14
C LEU A 49 19.06 -12.89 -0.63
N ASP A 50 18.08 -13.40 -1.38
CA ASP A 50 17.38 -14.63 -1.04
C ASP A 50 18.34 -15.82 -1.15
N GLY A 51 18.42 -16.63 -0.10
CA GLY A 51 19.40 -17.72 0.02
C GLY A 51 20.84 -17.27 0.32
N VAL A 52 21.11 -15.96 0.37
CA VAL A 52 22.44 -15.41 0.69
C VAL A 52 22.52 -15.00 2.16
N ILE A 53 21.47 -14.38 2.70
CA ILE A 53 21.40 -14.00 4.11
C ILE A 53 20.24 -14.74 4.79
N ASP A 54 20.17 -14.63 6.13
CA ASP A 54 19.09 -15.23 6.91
C ASP A 54 17.70 -14.87 6.36
N GLU A 55 16.86 -15.89 6.16
CA GLU A 55 15.55 -15.74 5.55
C GLU A 55 14.66 -14.76 6.31
N LYS A 56 14.71 -14.77 7.66
CA LYS A 56 13.90 -13.87 8.49
C LYS A 56 14.30 -12.42 8.32
N ALA A 57 15.57 -12.16 7.97
CA ALA A 57 16.02 -10.80 7.65
C ALA A 57 15.49 -10.32 6.29
N GLN A 58 15.07 -11.21 5.39
CA GLN A 58 14.46 -10.85 4.11
C GLN A 58 12.96 -10.56 4.21
N TRP A 59 12.26 -11.19 5.16
CA TRP A 59 10.80 -11.12 5.21
C TRP A 59 10.22 -9.69 5.29
N PRO A 60 10.78 -8.74 6.08
CA PRO A 60 10.31 -7.35 6.05
C PRO A 60 10.51 -6.67 4.68
N ALA A 61 11.60 -7.00 3.97
CA ALA A 61 11.86 -6.46 2.64
C ALA A 61 10.88 -6.99 1.59
N HIS A 62 10.57 -8.29 1.63
CA HIS A 62 9.54 -8.88 0.79
C HIS A 62 8.19 -8.21 1.03
N ASN A 63 7.85 -7.95 2.30
CA ASN A 63 6.61 -7.24 2.62
C ASN A 63 6.62 -5.77 2.14
N TYR A 64 7.74 -5.06 2.28
CA TYR A 64 7.87 -3.70 1.79
C TYR A 64 7.61 -3.60 0.29
N ILE A 65 8.11 -4.56 -0.51
CA ILE A 65 7.81 -4.66 -1.94
C ILE A 65 6.31 -4.84 -2.18
N HIS A 66 5.65 -5.75 -1.45
CA HIS A 66 4.19 -5.91 -1.56
C HIS A 66 3.40 -4.66 -1.16
N LEU A 67 3.91 -3.81 -0.26
CA LEU A 67 3.31 -2.52 0.10
C LEU A 67 3.51 -1.45 -0.98
N MET A 68 4.46 -1.62 -1.91
CA MET A 68 4.60 -0.74 -3.07
C MET A 68 3.77 -1.22 -4.26
N GLU A 69 3.50 -2.52 -4.39
CA GLU A 69 2.73 -3.08 -5.50
C GLU A 69 1.21 -2.90 -5.34
N GLN A 70 0.59 -3.55 -4.34
CA GLN A 70 -0.88 -3.55 -4.22
C GLN A 70 -1.44 -2.18 -3.79
N PRO A 71 -0.90 -1.50 -2.77
CA PRO A 71 -1.43 -0.20 -2.33
C PRO A 71 -1.39 0.92 -3.36
N THR A 72 -0.61 0.80 -4.44
CA THR A 72 -0.63 1.78 -5.53
C THR A 72 -2.05 1.96 -6.11
N LEU A 73 -2.80 0.87 -6.26
CA LEU A 73 -4.21 0.92 -6.69
C LEU A 73 -5.11 1.54 -5.61
N PHE A 74 -4.86 1.23 -4.34
CA PHE A 74 -5.59 1.81 -3.21
C PHE A 74 -5.46 3.33 -3.14
N TYR A 75 -4.24 3.86 -3.28
CA TYR A 75 -4.03 5.30 -3.29
C TYR A 75 -4.79 5.97 -4.43
N ALA A 76 -4.70 5.40 -5.65
CA ALA A 76 -5.40 5.93 -6.81
C ALA A 76 -6.93 5.99 -6.62
N VAL A 77 -7.55 4.91 -6.15
CA VAL A 77 -9.01 4.88 -5.97
C VAL A 77 -9.47 5.79 -4.81
N CYS A 78 -8.70 5.89 -3.72
CA CYS A 78 -9.01 6.78 -2.61
C CYS A 78 -8.99 8.25 -3.05
N PHE A 79 -8.02 8.64 -3.87
CA PHE A 79 -7.98 10.00 -4.43
C PHE A 79 -9.11 10.24 -5.43
N ALA A 80 -9.43 9.26 -6.29
CA ALA A 80 -10.58 9.37 -7.18
C ALA A 80 -11.89 9.59 -6.40
N LEU A 81 -12.14 8.80 -5.36
CA LEU A 81 -13.31 8.95 -4.49
C LEU A 81 -13.32 10.30 -3.76
N ALA A 82 -12.17 10.79 -3.29
CA ALA A 82 -12.08 12.11 -2.68
C ALA A 82 -12.43 13.23 -3.67
N LEU A 83 -11.95 13.15 -4.92
CA LEU A 83 -12.24 14.11 -5.98
C LEU A 83 -13.70 14.08 -6.43
N LEU A 84 -14.33 12.89 -6.41
CA LEU A 84 -15.76 12.71 -6.69
C LEU A 84 -16.67 13.12 -5.51
N GLY A 85 -16.10 13.68 -4.42
CA GLY A 85 -16.87 14.03 -3.23
C GLY A 85 -17.44 12.82 -2.46
N GLN A 86 -16.98 11.60 -2.78
CA GLN A 86 -17.43 10.34 -2.17
C GLN A 86 -16.42 9.75 -1.19
N GLY A 87 -15.47 10.53 -0.70
CA GLY A 87 -14.45 10.03 0.23
C GLY A 87 -14.87 9.97 1.71
N ASP A 88 -16.14 10.19 2.04
CA ASP A 88 -16.63 10.15 3.43
C ASP A 88 -17.48 8.89 3.71
N GLY A 89 -17.87 8.69 4.97
CA GLY A 89 -18.79 7.62 5.36
C GLY A 89 -18.26 6.22 5.07
N ILE A 90 -19.03 5.42 4.31
CA ILE A 90 -18.71 4.00 4.06
C ILE A 90 -17.36 3.81 3.34
N ASN A 91 -16.99 4.72 2.43
CA ASN A 91 -15.74 4.64 1.69
C ASN A 91 -14.52 4.90 2.60
N ALA A 92 -14.64 5.83 3.53
CA ALA A 92 -13.62 6.04 4.57
C ALA A 92 -13.50 4.81 5.49
N GLY A 93 -14.63 4.17 5.84
CA GLY A 93 -14.66 2.92 6.61
C GLY A 93 -13.95 1.76 5.89
N PHE A 94 -14.25 1.55 4.61
CA PHE A 94 -13.56 0.55 3.77
C PHE A 94 -12.07 0.85 3.63
N ALA A 95 -11.69 2.12 3.47
CA ALA A 95 -10.29 2.48 3.40
C ALA A 95 -9.55 2.18 4.70
N TRP A 96 -10.13 2.46 5.87
CA TRP A 96 -9.54 2.04 7.15
C TRP A 96 -9.47 0.52 7.32
N ALA A 97 -10.49 -0.21 6.90
CA ALA A 97 -10.45 -1.67 6.91
C ALA A 97 -9.29 -2.19 6.06
N TYR A 98 -9.11 -1.66 4.85
CA TYR A 98 -7.97 -1.98 3.98
C TYR A 98 -6.64 -1.74 4.70
N VAL A 99 -6.44 -0.57 5.30
CA VAL A 99 -5.22 -0.23 6.05
C VAL A 99 -4.96 -1.20 7.19
N GLY A 100 -5.98 -1.48 8.02
CA GLY A 100 -5.86 -2.42 9.14
C GLY A 100 -5.45 -3.82 8.68
N ILE A 101 -6.08 -4.35 7.63
CA ILE A 101 -5.72 -5.67 7.08
C ILE A 101 -4.29 -5.66 6.55
N ARG A 102 -3.87 -4.59 5.86
CA ARG A 102 -2.49 -4.46 5.34
C ARG A 102 -1.44 -4.41 6.45
N ILE A 103 -1.72 -3.72 7.56
CA ILE A 103 -0.85 -3.71 8.74
C ILE A 103 -0.72 -5.11 9.32
N VAL A 104 -1.83 -5.83 9.50
CA VAL A 104 -1.81 -7.22 10.02
C VAL A 104 -1.05 -8.14 9.06
N HIS A 105 -1.29 -8.04 7.75
CA HIS A 105 -0.54 -8.78 6.74
C HIS A 105 0.97 -8.51 6.82
N SER A 106 1.36 -7.25 6.98
CA SER A 106 2.77 -6.86 7.16
C SER A 106 3.41 -7.50 8.37
N ILE A 107 2.73 -7.47 9.51
CA ILE A 107 3.25 -8.08 10.75
C ILE A 107 3.39 -9.58 10.57
N VAL A 108 2.36 -10.25 10.02
CA VAL A 108 2.39 -11.71 9.76
C VAL A 108 3.57 -12.06 8.86
N GLN A 109 3.73 -11.37 7.73
CA GLN A 109 4.80 -11.65 6.78
C GLN A 109 6.18 -11.37 7.38
N ALA A 110 6.35 -10.25 8.09
CA ALA A 110 7.64 -9.83 8.64
C ALA A 110 8.10 -10.65 9.86
N THR A 111 7.22 -11.42 10.53
CA THR A 111 7.55 -12.10 11.80
C THR A 111 7.58 -13.63 11.72
N PHE A 112 6.55 -14.27 11.16
CA PHE A 112 6.47 -15.74 11.11
C PHE A 112 6.05 -16.29 9.73
N ASN A 113 5.68 -15.40 8.80
CA ASN A 113 5.55 -15.65 7.36
C ASN A 113 4.72 -16.89 6.94
N LYS A 114 3.64 -17.21 7.67
CA LYS A 114 2.78 -18.36 7.33
C LYS A 114 1.95 -18.07 6.07
N ILE A 115 2.23 -18.82 5.00
CA ILE A 115 1.67 -18.61 3.65
C ILE A 115 0.15 -18.57 3.63
N SER A 116 -0.51 -19.54 4.28
CA SER A 116 -1.98 -19.62 4.28
C SER A 116 -2.64 -18.39 4.90
N ILE A 117 -2.04 -17.80 5.94
CA ILE A 117 -2.57 -16.63 6.63
C ILE A 117 -2.35 -15.38 5.78
N ARG A 118 -1.12 -15.16 5.28
CA ARG A 118 -0.85 -13.99 4.44
C ARG A 118 -1.67 -14.00 3.16
N PHE A 119 -1.89 -15.18 2.56
CA PHE A 119 -2.76 -15.32 1.40
C PHE A 119 -4.20 -14.92 1.71
N ALA A 120 -4.78 -15.41 2.82
CA ALA A 120 -6.13 -15.03 3.23
C ALA A 120 -6.27 -13.51 3.49
N LEU A 121 -5.29 -12.90 4.16
CA LEU A 121 -5.26 -11.45 4.40
C LEU A 121 -5.12 -10.66 3.10
N PHE A 122 -4.29 -11.12 2.17
CA PHE A 122 -4.14 -10.50 0.84
C PHE A 122 -5.46 -10.53 0.04
N MET A 123 -6.15 -11.67 0.05
CA MET A 123 -7.46 -11.81 -0.59
C MET A 123 -8.49 -10.90 0.05
N LEU A 124 -8.53 -10.82 1.38
CA LEU A 124 -9.45 -9.93 2.10
C LEU A 124 -9.17 -8.45 1.77
N SER A 125 -7.91 -8.01 1.77
CA SER A 125 -7.53 -6.65 1.33
C SER A 125 -7.96 -6.40 -0.11
N THR A 126 -7.81 -7.39 -1.00
CA THR A 126 -8.20 -7.27 -2.41
C THR A 126 -9.70 -7.09 -2.57
N LEU A 127 -10.53 -7.80 -1.79
CA LEU A 127 -11.98 -7.63 -1.82
C LEU A 127 -12.42 -6.23 -1.36
N VAL A 128 -11.78 -5.67 -0.33
CA VAL A 128 -12.04 -4.29 0.09
C VAL A 128 -11.66 -3.30 -1.01
N LEU A 129 -10.52 -3.51 -1.67
CA LEU A 129 -10.09 -2.69 -2.80
C LEU A 129 -11.08 -2.76 -3.97
N VAL A 130 -11.59 -3.95 -4.31
CA VAL A 130 -12.66 -4.12 -5.31
C VAL A 130 -13.90 -3.32 -4.92
N GLY A 131 -14.31 -3.34 -3.65
CA GLY A 131 -15.44 -2.54 -3.17
C GLY A 131 -15.25 -1.03 -3.38
N LEU A 132 -14.08 -0.49 -3.02
CA LEU A 132 -13.73 0.91 -3.26
C LEU A 132 -13.75 1.24 -4.77
N THR A 133 -13.20 0.36 -5.60
CA THR A 133 -13.18 0.55 -7.07
C THR A 133 -14.58 0.53 -7.66
N LEU A 134 -15.46 -0.37 -7.20
CA LEU A 134 -16.85 -0.41 -7.64
C LEU A 134 -17.60 0.86 -7.24
N HIS A 135 -17.40 1.35 -6.01
CA HIS A 135 -18.00 2.60 -5.56
C HIS A 135 -17.53 3.79 -6.41
N ALA A 136 -16.24 3.86 -6.74
CA ALA A 136 -15.71 4.90 -7.62
C ALA A 136 -16.31 4.81 -9.04
N GLY A 137 -16.42 3.60 -9.59
CA GLY A 137 -17.02 3.37 -10.90
C GLY A 137 -18.51 3.74 -10.95
N MET A 138 -19.28 3.36 -9.92
CA MET A 138 -20.70 3.74 -9.82
C MET A 138 -20.88 5.25 -9.67
N ALA A 139 -20.02 5.91 -8.89
CA ALA A 139 -20.04 7.36 -8.76
C ALA A 139 -19.87 8.06 -10.12
N ILE A 140 -18.88 7.63 -10.91
CA ILE A 140 -18.63 8.17 -12.26
C ILE A 140 -19.80 7.89 -13.23
N LEU A 141 -20.41 6.71 -13.15
CA LEU A 141 -21.52 6.35 -14.04
C LEU A 141 -22.82 7.10 -13.71
N HIS A 142 -23.02 7.44 -12.43
CA HIS A 142 -24.22 8.15 -11.98
C HIS A 142 -24.06 9.67 -12.02
N ASP A 143 -22.85 10.20 -11.83
CA ASP A 143 -22.54 11.61 -12.12
C ASP A 143 -22.50 11.80 -13.64
N LYS A 144 -23.59 12.31 -14.21
CA LYS A 144 -23.56 12.80 -15.59
C LYS A 144 -22.60 13.99 -15.63
N PRO A 145 -21.55 13.99 -16.48
CA PRO A 145 -20.73 15.17 -16.63
C PRO A 145 -21.64 16.31 -17.11
N GLU A 146 -21.70 17.41 -16.36
CA GLU A 146 -22.30 18.62 -16.91
C GLU A 146 -21.50 19.02 -18.14
N PRO A 147 -22.16 19.41 -19.26
CA PRO A 147 -21.44 19.91 -20.41
C PRO A 147 -20.55 21.05 -19.94
N ILE A 148 -19.27 21.01 -20.33
CA ILE A 148 -18.32 22.10 -20.08
C ILE A 148 -18.92 23.32 -20.75
N THR A 149 -19.69 24.11 -20.02
CA THR A 149 -20.16 25.40 -20.50
C THR A 149 -18.91 26.23 -20.62
N THR A 150 -18.51 26.42 -21.87
CA THR A 150 -17.47 27.33 -22.30
C THR A 150 -17.63 28.62 -21.49
N VAL A 151 -16.63 28.93 -20.68
CA VAL A 151 -16.49 30.24 -20.05
C VAL A 151 -16.22 31.24 -21.18
N ALA A 152 -17.26 31.61 -21.91
CA ALA A 152 -17.28 32.82 -22.70
C ALA A 152 -17.40 33.96 -21.68
N GLY A 153 -16.27 34.32 -21.08
CA GLY A 153 -16.16 35.56 -20.31
C GLY A 153 -16.47 36.74 -21.24
N PRO A 154 -17.18 37.77 -20.75
CA PRO A 154 -17.45 38.95 -21.57
C PRO A 154 -16.13 39.66 -21.89
N LEU A 155 -15.91 39.91 -23.19
CA LEU A 155 -14.87 40.80 -23.73
C LEU A 155 -15.12 42.25 -23.32
#